data_AF-A0A1D2QMM6-F1
#
_entry.id   AF-A0A1D2QMM6-F1
#
_cell.length_a   1.000
_cell.length_b   1.000
_cell.length_c   1.000
_cell.angle_alpha   90.00
_cell.angle_beta   90.00
_cell.angle_gamma   90.00
#
_symmetry.space_group_name_H-M   'P 1'
#
loop_
_entity.id
_entity.type
_entity.pdbx_description
1 polymer ?
#
loop_
_entity_poly.entity_id
_entity_poly.type
_entity_poly.pdbx_seq_one_letter_code
_entity_poly.pdbx_strand_id
1 'polypeptide(L)'
;MIEYLKATFDKQMNALAQEHQQQLYPLLQQKNSLKQSHQAERNALIHKQQVRQKTEQEKRYHRIQKGFRQFTSQLSGRYWRDRKNNEKEAWQSHLRDQKERDQLIVCQLNERQQLQEKLHQLEQIHTKERQAMIAEISHSTYLKQDHEWGNDMPGWAHAKPPYEHDITHDFDQSM
;
A
#
# COMPACT_ATOMS: atom_id res chain seq x y z
N MET A 1 37.88 -19.15 -14.54
CA MET A 1 37.80 -18.37 -13.28
C MET A 1 36.63 -17.40 -13.27
N ILE A 2 36.52 -16.46 -14.24
CA ILE A 2 35.44 -15.45 -14.30
C ILE A 2 34.03 -16.08 -14.35
N GLU A 3 33.84 -17.15 -15.13
CA GLU A 3 32.54 -17.86 -15.21
C GLU A 3 32.10 -18.51 -13.89
N TYR A 4 33.06 -19.02 -13.11
CA TYR A 4 32.78 -19.64 -11.81
C TYR A 4 32.34 -18.59 -10.78
N LEU A 5 33.02 -17.44 -10.76
CA LEU A 5 32.67 -16.33 -9.87
C LEU A 5 31.26 -15.79 -10.17
N LYS A 6 30.96 -15.59 -11.45
CA LYS A 6 29.62 -15.18 -11.89
C LYS A 6 28.56 -16.18 -11.45
N ALA A 7 28.79 -17.48 -11.65
CA ALA A 7 27.85 -18.52 -11.23
C ALA A 7 27.64 -18.55 -9.70
N THR A 8 28.69 -18.35 -8.90
CA THR A 8 28.55 -18.28 -7.43
C THR A 8 27.81 -17.04 -6.96
N PHE A 9 28.04 -15.88 -7.59
CA PHE A 9 27.32 -14.64 -7.32
C PHE A 9 25.83 -14.80 -7.65
N ASP A 10 25.52 -15.29 -8.85
CA ASP A 10 24.15 -15.52 -9.30
C ASP A 10 23.41 -16.49 -8.35
N LYS A 11 24.10 -17.54 -7.88
CA LYS A 11 23.53 -18.47 -6.91
C LYS A 11 23.19 -17.79 -5.57
N GLN A 12 24.08 -16.97 -5.04
CA GLN A 12 23.85 -16.26 -3.77
C GLN A 12 22.74 -15.20 -3.90
N MET A 13 22.74 -14.43 -4.99
CA MET A 13 21.69 -13.45 -5.29
C MET A 13 20.32 -14.11 -5.45
N ASN A 14 20.25 -15.27 -6.11
CA ASN A 14 19.01 -16.02 -6.25
C ASN A 14 18.52 -16.58 -4.90
N ALA A 15 19.41 -17.05 -4.04
CA ALA A 15 19.05 -17.51 -2.70
C ALA A 15 18.47 -16.36 -1.85
N LEU A 16 19.15 -15.20 -1.86
CA LEU A 16 18.66 -14.00 -1.16
C LEU A 16 17.31 -13.53 -1.70
N ALA A 17 17.12 -13.55 -3.02
CA ALA A 17 15.84 -13.20 -3.64
C ALA A 17 14.71 -14.16 -3.23
N GLN A 18 15.00 -15.46 -3.07
CA GLN A 18 14.02 -16.43 -2.56
C GLN A 18 13.61 -16.13 -1.11
N GLU A 19 14.57 -15.79 -0.26
CA GLU A 19 14.28 -15.38 1.13
C GLU A 19 13.42 -14.11 1.17
N HIS A 20 13.75 -13.11 0.36
CA HIS A 20 12.97 -11.87 0.23
C HIS A 20 11.53 -12.15 -0.22
N GLN A 21 11.36 -13.06 -1.19
CA GLN A 21 10.03 -13.49 -1.65
C GLN A 21 9.22 -14.17 -0.54
N GLN A 22 9.84 -15.04 0.26
CA GLN A 22 9.19 -15.69 1.39
C GLN A 22 8.74 -14.69 2.46
N GLN A 23 9.55 -13.66 2.73
CA GLN A 23 9.22 -12.59 3.67
C GLN A 23 8.11 -11.66 3.15
N LEU A 24 8.05 -11.42 1.84
CA LEU A 24 7.01 -10.61 1.21
C LEU A 24 5.64 -11.32 1.16
N TYR A 25 5.63 -12.64 1.01
CA TYR A 25 4.42 -13.45 0.88
C TYR A 25 3.34 -13.15 1.94
N PRO A 26 3.63 -13.16 3.26
CA PRO A 26 2.62 -12.86 4.28
C PRO A 26 2.04 -11.43 4.16
N LEU A 27 2.85 -10.45 3.76
CA LEU A 27 2.37 -9.07 3.57
C LEU A 27 1.45 -8.96 2.35
N LEU A 28 1.73 -9.71 1.28
CA LEU A 28 0.84 -9.80 0.12
C LEU A 28 -0.48 -10.50 0.47
N GLN A 29 -0.44 -11.53 1.30
CA GLN A 29 -1.65 -12.18 1.82
C GLN A 29 -2.48 -11.21 2.66
N GLN A 30 -1.84 -10.44 3.56
CA GLN A 30 -2.51 -9.39 4.34
C GLN A 30 -3.14 -8.34 3.44
N LYS A 31 -2.45 -7.89 2.38
CA LYS A 31 -3.00 -6.95 1.38
C LYS A 31 -4.29 -7.49 0.74
N ASN A 32 -4.28 -8.76 0.33
CA ASN A 32 -5.43 -9.38 -0.31
C ASN A 32 -6.60 -9.54 0.67
N SER A 33 -6.32 -9.96 1.90
CA SER A 33 -7.33 -10.06 2.97
C SER A 33 -7.94 -8.68 3.28
N LEU A 34 -7.10 -7.64 3.42
CA LEU A 34 -7.55 -6.28 3.67
C LEU A 34 -8.46 -5.76 2.55
N LYS A 35 -8.07 -6.02 1.28
CA LYS A 35 -8.89 -5.66 0.11
C LYS A 35 -10.27 -6.31 0.17
N GLN A 36 -10.34 -7.59 0.52
CA GLN A 36 -11.60 -8.33 0.65
C GLN A 36 -12.46 -7.78 1.80
N SER A 37 -11.84 -7.48 2.96
CA SER A 37 -12.54 -6.86 4.11
C SER A 37 -13.15 -5.52 3.72
N HIS A 38 -12.36 -4.63 3.10
CA HIS A 38 -12.82 -3.30 2.68
C HIS A 38 -13.97 -3.38 1.67
N GLN A 39 -13.92 -4.35 0.76
CA GLN A 39 -15.01 -4.57 -0.18
C GLN A 39 -16.29 -5.04 0.53
N ALA A 40 -16.17 -5.99 1.46
CA ALA A 40 -17.29 -6.47 2.25
C ALA A 40 -17.92 -5.35 3.10
N GLU A 41 -17.10 -4.54 3.77
CA GLU A 41 -17.54 -3.39 4.57
C GLU A 41 -18.28 -2.35 3.74
N ARG A 42 -17.75 -1.98 2.56
CA ARG A 42 -18.40 -1.04 1.65
C ARG A 42 -19.75 -1.58 1.18
N ASN A 43 -19.81 -2.85 0.81
CA ASN A 43 -21.05 -3.50 0.40
C ASN A 43 -22.08 -3.53 1.54
N ALA A 44 -21.65 -3.85 2.76
CA ALA A 44 -22.50 -3.86 3.94
C ALA A 44 -23.05 -2.46 4.26
N LEU A 45 -22.21 -1.43 4.16
CA LEU A 45 -22.62 -0.03 4.35
C LEU A 45 -23.65 0.39 3.30
N ILE A 46 -23.37 0.11 2.02
CA ILE A 46 -24.29 0.41 0.91
C ILE A 46 -25.63 -0.29 1.12
N HIS A 47 -25.63 -1.58 1.45
CA HIS A 47 -26.86 -2.33 1.68
C HIS A 47 -27.67 -1.75 2.85
N LYS A 48 -27.01 -1.45 3.98
CA LYS A 48 -27.65 -0.82 5.14
C LYS A 48 -28.27 0.52 4.79
N GLN A 49 -27.55 1.36 4.05
CA GLN A 49 -28.04 2.66 3.61
C GLN A 49 -29.22 2.52 2.64
N GLN A 50 -29.17 1.59 1.68
CA GLN A 50 -30.27 1.34 0.75
C GLN A 50 -31.56 0.89 1.45
N VAL A 51 -31.46 -0.06 2.39
CA VAL A 51 -32.61 -0.51 3.19
C VAL A 51 -33.19 0.65 3.97
N ARG A 52 -32.33 1.43 4.67
CA ARG A 52 -32.75 2.61 5.42
C ARG A 52 -33.43 3.64 4.51
N GLN A 53 -32.82 3.99 3.39
CA GLN A 53 -33.35 4.95 2.43
C GLN A 53 -34.72 4.54 1.91
N LYS A 54 -34.96 3.26 1.60
CA LYS A 54 -36.30 2.77 1.23
C LYS A 54 -37.32 3.01 2.32
N THR A 55 -37.01 2.62 3.56
CA THR A 55 -37.94 2.82 4.70
C THR A 55 -38.19 4.30 4.99
N GLU A 56 -37.19 5.17 4.83
CA GLU A 56 -37.34 6.61 5.01
C GLU A 56 -38.18 7.24 3.89
N GLN A 57 -37.98 6.80 2.65
CA GLN A 57 -38.77 7.24 1.50
C GLN A 57 -40.24 6.84 1.64
N GLU A 58 -40.53 5.60 2.03
CA GLU A 58 -41.89 5.12 2.31
C GLU A 58 -42.55 5.97 3.40
N LYS A 59 -41.85 6.23 4.52
CA LYS A 59 -42.36 7.10 5.59
C LYS A 59 -42.64 8.53 5.11
N ARG A 60 -41.74 9.14 4.34
CA ARG A 60 -41.93 10.50 3.79
C ARG A 60 -43.08 10.56 2.80
N TYR A 61 -43.22 9.52 1.98
CA TYR A 61 -44.29 9.39 1.02
C TYR A 61 -45.65 9.18 1.72
N HIS A 62 -45.71 8.36 2.77
CA HIS A 62 -46.92 8.17 3.58
C HIS A 62 -47.37 9.47 4.26
N ARG A 63 -46.47 10.38 4.65
CA ARG A 63 -46.86 11.70 5.18
C ARG A 63 -47.58 12.57 4.16
N ILE A 64 -47.25 12.42 2.88
CA ILE A 64 -47.86 13.19 1.79
C ILE A 64 -49.19 12.56 1.30
N GLN A 65 -49.54 11.32 1.71
CA GLN A 65 -50.76 10.56 1.37
C GLN A 65 -51.38 10.77 -0.03
N LYS A 66 -51.41 9.72 -0.86
CA LYS A 66 -52.20 9.70 -2.10
C LYS A 66 -53.72 9.63 -1.82
N GLY A 67 -54.50 10.51 -2.47
CA GLY A 67 -55.96 10.40 -2.57
C GLY A 67 -56.68 11.75 -2.57
N PHE A 68 -58.02 11.73 -2.57
CA PHE A 68 -58.92 12.91 -2.53
C PHE A 68 -58.65 13.86 -1.33
N ARG A 69 -57.90 13.42 -0.32
CA ARG A 69 -57.37 14.22 0.80
C ARG A 69 -56.32 15.26 0.38
N GLN A 70 -55.64 15.07 -0.76
CA GLN A 70 -54.66 16.00 -1.31
C GLN A 70 -55.33 17.33 -1.71
N PHE A 71 -56.50 17.27 -2.34
CA PHE A 71 -57.21 18.45 -2.83
C PHE A 71 -57.61 19.41 -1.71
N THR A 72 -58.02 18.90 -0.54
CA THR A 72 -58.32 19.74 0.63
C THR A 72 -57.07 20.19 1.38
N SER A 73 -55.94 19.46 1.27
CA SER A 73 -54.67 19.84 1.89
C SER A 73 -53.97 21.01 1.21
N GLN A 74 -54.16 21.17 -0.11
CA GLN A 74 -53.60 22.29 -0.88
C GLN A 74 -54.19 23.63 -0.44
N LEU A 75 -55.48 23.65 -0.07
CA LEU A 75 -56.14 24.84 0.46
C LEU A 75 -55.64 25.24 1.87
N SER A 76 -55.14 24.30 2.69
CA SER A 76 -54.74 24.56 4.08
C SER A 76 -53.25 24.85 4.29
N GLY A 77 -52.43 24.83 3.22
CA GLY A 77 -50.99 25.08 3.29
C GLY A 77 -50.18 24.03 4.08
N ARG A 78 -50.81 22.93 4.52
CA ARG A 78 -50.13 21.79 5.18
C ARG A 78 -49.14 21.11 4.23
N TYR A 79 -49.51 20.97 2.96
CA TYR A 79 -48.68 20.37 1.93
C TYR A 79 -47.27 21.00 1.85
N TRP A 80 -47.19 22.34 1.83
CA TRP A 80 -45.91 23.06 1.76
C TRP A 80 -45.05 22.85 3.01
N ARG A 81 -45.66 22.75 4.19
CA ARG A 81 -44.96 22.47 5.45
C ARG A 81 -44.38 21.06 5.46
N ASP A 82 -45.19 20.06 5.07
CA ASP A 82 -44.76 18.66 5.03
C ASP A 82 -43.68 18.42 3.98
N ARG A 83 -43.77 19.09 2.82
CA ARG A 83 -42.71 19.10 1.80
C ARG A 83 -41.40 19.67 2.35
N LYS A 84 -41.43 20.85 2.98
CA LYS A 84 -40.23 21.48 3.57
C LYS A 84 -39.60 20.60 4.66
N ASN A 85 -40.42 19.90 5.45
CA ASN A 85 -39.92 18.95 6.45
C ASN A 85 -39.27 17.73 5.80
N ASN A 86 -39.88 17.17 4.76
CA ASN A 86 -39.31 16.05 4.00
C ASN A 86 -37.97 16.44 3.33
N GLU A 87 -37.86 17.66 2.79
CA GLU A 87 -36.63 18.19 2.21
C GLU A 87 -35.52 18.32 3.27
N LYS A 88 -35.84 18.88 4.44
CA LYS A 88 -34.90 18.94 5.58
C LYS A 88 -34.46 17.56 6.05
N GLU A 89 -35.39 16.63 6.20
CA GLU A 89 -35.10 15.25 6.60
C GLU A 89 -34.22 14.54 5.55
N ALA A 90 -34.49 14.75 4.25
CA ALA A 90 -33.69 14.20 3.16
C ALA A 90 -32.26 14.73 3.19
N TRP A 91 -32.10 16.05 3.39
CA TRP A 91 -30.79 16.66 3.53
C TRP A 91 -30.01 16.13 4.73
N GLN A 92 -30.67 16.01 5.89
CA GLN A 92 -30.04 15.44 7.09
C GLN A 92 -29.63 13.99 6.89
N SER A 93 -30.46 13.16 6.24
CA SER A 93 -30.08 11.79 5.89
C SER A 93 -28.86 11.74 4.98
N HIS A 94 -28.82 12.60 3.95
CA HIS A 94 -27.68 12.69 3.05
C HIS A 94 -26.37 13.05 3.79
N LEU A 95 -26.41 14.06 4.66
CA LEU A 95 -25.24 14.47 5.43
C LEU A 95 -24.76 13.37 6.39
N ARG A 96 -25.68 12.60 6.98
CA ARG A 96 -25.33 11.45 7.82
C ARG A 96 -24.65 10.35 6.99
N ASP A 97 -25.24 9.96 5.87
CA ASP A 97 -24.70 8.91 5.00
C ASP A 97 -23.33 9.30 4.43
N GLN A 98 -23.13 10.59 4.12
CA GLN A 98 -21.83 11.14 3.74
C GLN A 98 -20.81 10.99 4.86
N LYS A 99 -21.16 11.40 6.09
CA LYS A 99 -20.28 11.26 7.25
C LYS A 99 -19.91 9.80 7.54
N GLU A 100 -20.86 8.88 7.44
CA GLU A 100 -20.62 7.44 7.60
C GLU A 100 -19.61 6.92 6.55
N ARG A 101 -19.75 7.37 5.29
CA ARG A 101 -18.81 7.04 4.21
C ARG A 101 -17.42 7.62 4.47
N ASP A 102 -17.32 8.88 4.86
CA ASP A 102 -16.05 9.54 5.10
C ASP A 102 -15.30 8.88 6.26
N GLN A 103 -16.00 8.53 7.34
CA GLN A 103 -15.43 7.75 8.45
C GLN A 103 -14.89 6.40 7.99
N LEU A 104 -15.65 5.67 7.16
CA LEU A 104 -15.18 4.39 6.60
C LEU A 104 -13.91 4.59 5.75
N ILE A 105 -13.88 5.62 4.90
CA ILE A 105 -12.71 5.92 4.07
C ILE A 105 -11.48 6.23 4.93
N VAL A 106 -11.62 7.04 5.98
CA VAL A 106 -10.52 7.39 6.88
C VAL A 106 -9.96 6.14 7.57
N CYS A 107 -10.82 5.27 8.09
CA CYS A 107 -10.38 4.01 8.69
C CYS A 107 -9.60 3.14 7.68
N GLN A 108 -10.14 2.99 6.47
CA GLN A 108 -9.52 2.19 5.41
C GLN A 108 -8.19 2.80 4.91
N LEU A 109 -8.06 4.12 4.91
CA LEU A 109 -6.81 4.80 4.59
C LEU A 109 -5.74 4.54 5.66
N ASN A 110 -6.09 4.62 6.94
CA ASN A 110 -5.16 4.33 8.04
C ASN A 110 -4.65 2.89 7.98
N GLU A 111 -5.53 1.92 7.75
CA GLU A 111 -5.14 0.51 7.61
C GLU A 111 -4.22 0.27 6.41
N ARG A 112 -4.50 0.94 5.28
CA ARG A 112 -3.62 0.90 4.10
C ARG A 112 -2.26 1.51 4.40
N GLN A 113 -2.21 2.64 5.09
CA GLN A 113 -0.97 3.31 5.46
C GLN A 113 -0.09 2.40 6.33
N GLN A 114 -0.67 1.77 7.35
CA GLN A 114 0.06 0.84 8.23
C GLN A 114 0.68 -0.33 7.44
N LEU A 115 -0.02 -0.86 6.43
CA LEU A 115 0.50 -1.92 5.58
C LEU A 115 1.61 -1.40 4.65
N GLN A 116 1.47 -0.18 4.12
CA GLN A 116 2.49 0.46 3.28
C GLN A 116 3.78 0.72 4.06
N GLU A 117 3.67 1.17 5.31
CA GLU A 117 4.84 1.38 6.18
C GLU A 117 5.61 0.07 6.40
N LYS A 118 4.91 -1.05 6.64
CA LYS A 118 5.54 -2.37 6.78
C LYS A 118 6.24 -2.82 5.49
N LEU A 119 5.61 -2.60 4.33
CA LEU A 119 6.22 -2.92 3.04
C LEU A 119 7.47 -2.08 2.79
N HIS A 120 7.42 -0.78 3.05
CA HIS A 120 8.57 0.10 2.88
C HIS A 120 9.72 -0.26 3.82
N GLN A 121 9.42 -0.60 5.07
CA GLN A 121 10.45 -1.09 6.02
C GLN A 121 11.12 -2.35 5.49
N LEU A 122 10.33 -3.30 4.97
CA LEU A 122 10.86 -4.54 4.41
C LEU A 122 11.71 -4.27 3.15
N GLU A 123 11.25 -3.39 2.25
CA GLU A 123 12.01 -2.97 1.07
C GLU A 123 13.36 -2.34 1.46
N GLN A 124 13.39 -1.51 2.50
CA GLN A 124 14.63 -0.91 3.01
C GLN A 124 15.59 -1.94 3.61
N ILE A 125 15.06 -2.99 4.24
CA ILE A 125 15.88 -4.10 4.73
C ILE A 125 16.46 -4.86 3.54
N HIS A 126 15.64 -5.19 2.53
CA HIS A 126 16.06 -5.91 1.34
C HIS A 126 17.09 -5.16 0.49
N THR A 127 17.01 -3.83 0.42
CA THR A 127 18.04 -3.02 -0.27
C THR A 127 19.37 -3.06 0.49
N LYS A 128 19.35 -2.93 1.82
CA LYS A 128 20.55 -3.02 2.66
C LYS A 128 21.20 -4.40 2.60
N GLU A 129 20.42 -5.47 2.67
CA GLU A 129 20.93 -6.84 2.58
C GLU A 129 21.58 -7.11 1.21
N ARG A 130 20.97 -6.65 0.11
CA ARG A 130 21.59 -6.74 -1.22
C ARG A 130 22.90 -5.98 -1.30
N GLN A 131 22.95 -4.76 -0.76
CA GLN A 131 24.18 -3.96 -0.72
C GLN A 131 25.27 -4.63 0.11
N ALA A 132 24.92 -5.16 1.29
CA ALA A 132 25.86 -5.86 2.16
C ALA A 132 26.42 -7.12 1.49
N MET A 133 25.57 -7.92 0.84
CA MET A 133 25.98 -9.11 0.09
C MET A 133 26.91 -8.76 -1.08
N ILE A 134 26.58 -7.72 -1.86
CA ILE A 134 27.45 -7.26 -2.95
C ILE A 134 28.82 -6.82 -2.40
N ALA A 135 28.84 -6.08 -1.29
CA ALA A 135 30.07 -5.65 -0.63
C ALA A 135 30.90 -6.85 -0.13
N GLU A 136 30.27 -7.83 0.52
CA GLU A 136 30.95 -9.04 1.01
C GLU A 136 31.53 -9.89 -0.12
N ILE A 137 30.76 -10.11 -1.19
CA ILE A 137 31.24 -10.86 -2.36
C ILE A 137 32.43 -10.10 -2.98
N SER A 138 32.31 -8.79 -3.17
CA SER A 138 33.40 -7.97 -3.71
C SER A 138 34.67 -8.12 -2.87
N HIS A 139 34.57 -7.99 -1.54
CA HIS A 139 35.70 -8.14 -0.63
C HIS A 139 36.35 -9.52 -0.72
N SER A 140 35.53 -10.58 -0.73
CA SER A 140 36.03 -11.96 -0.86
C SER A 140 36.71 -12.23 -2.21
N THR A 141 36.29 -11.55 -3.28
CA THR A 141 36.94 -11.67 -4.60
C THR A 141 38.30 -11.00 -4.63
N TYR A 142 38.45 -9.81 -4.02
CA TYR A 142 39.73 -9.13 -3.91
C TYR A 142 40.76 -9.96 -3.12
N LEU A 143 40.37 -10.51 -1.95
CA LEU A 143 41.26 -11.32 -1.13
C LEU A 143 41.74 -12.62 -1.81
N LYS A 144 40.87 -13.28 -2.58
CA LYS A 144 41.25 -14.49 -3.33
C LYS A 144 42.21 -14.18 -4.46
N GLN A 145 42.00 -13.04 -5.13
CA GLN A 145 42.92 -12.57 -6.16
C GLN A 145 44.31 -12.34 -5.54
N ASP A 146 44.42 -11.58 -4.46
CA ASP A 146 45.71 -11.31 -3.80
C ASP A 146 46.45 -12.58 -3.34
N HIS A 147 45.71 -13.60 -2.87
CA HIS A 147 46.28 -14.90 -2.48
C HIS A 147 46.75 -15.74 -3.69
N GLU A 148 46.09 -15.66 -4.85
CA GLU A 148 46.54 -16.34 -6.08
C GLU A 148 47.77 -15.64 -6.72
N TRP A 149 47.87 -14.31 -6.63
CA TRP A 149 49.05 -13.56 -7.10
C TRP A 149 50.25 -13.63 -6.15
N GLY A 150 50.06 -14.08 -4.91
CA GLY A 150 51.10 -14.15 -3.87
C GLY A 150 52.02 -15.36 -3.92
N ASN A 151 51.68 -16.43 -4.64
CA ASN A 151 52.48 -17.68 -4.67
C ASN A 151 53.43 -17.80 -5.87
N ASP A 152 53.24 -17.02 -6.94
CA ASP A 152 53.98 -17.17 -8.20
C ASP A 152 54.85 -15.94 -8.58
N MET A 153 55.02 -14.95 -7.68
CA MET A 153 55.77 -13.72 -7.98
C MET A 153 57.11 -13.60 -7.23
N PRO A 154 58.22 -13.25 -7.92
CA PRO A 154 59.50 -12.98 -7.28
C PRO A 154 59.46 -11.71 -6.42
N GLY A 155 60.24 -11.70 -5.33
CA GLY A 155 60.13 -10.78 -4.18
C GLY A 155 60.26 -9.26 -4.39
N TRP A 156 60.28 -8.77 -5.63
CA TRP A 156 60.22 -7.34 -5.95
C TRP A 156 58.79 -6.82 -6.20
N ALA A 157 57.78 -7.70 -6.27
CA ALA A 157 56.39 -7.36 -6.65
C ALA A 157 55.45 -7.02 -5.48
N HIS A 158 55.93 -6.89 -4.23
CA HIS A 158 55.11 -6.41 -3.10
C HIS A 158 54.76 -4.91 -3.15
N ALA A 159 54.85 -4.28 -4.32
CA ALA A 159 54.34 -2.93 -4.51
C ALA A 159 52.80 -2.99 -4.55
N LYS A 160 52.15 -2.27 -3.63
CA LYS A 160 50.70 -2.07 -3.60
C LYS A 160 50.15 -1.82 -5.02
N PRO A 161 49.04 -2.45 -5.43
CA PRO A 161 48.48 -2.21 -6.76
C PRO A 161 48.08 -0.73 -6.91
N PRO A 162 48.26 -0.12 -8.10
CA PRO A 162 48.11 1.32 -8.30
C PRO A 162 46.66 1.76 -8.54
N TYR A 163 45.68 1.16 -7.84
CA TYR A 163 44.29 1.61 -7.95
C TYR A 163 43.67 1.87 -6.57
N GLU A 164 44.01 3.03 -6.00
CA GLU A 164 42.99 3.80 -5.28
C GLU A 164 42.09 4.42 -6.36
N HIS A 165 41.06 3.69 -6.77
CA HIS A 165 39.90 4.35 -7.36
C HIS A 165 38.97 4.69 -6.20
N ASP A 166 38.98 5.96 -5.80
CA ASP A 166 37.96 6.56 -4.97
C ASP A 166 36.58 6.38 -5.65
N ILE A 167 35.81 5.38 -5.23
CA ILE A 167 34.40 5.21 -5.62
C ILE A 167 33.50 6.16 -4.79
N THR A 168 34.02 7.30 -4.38
CA THR A 168 33.28 8.32 -3.62
C THR A 168 33.04 9.61 -4.42
N HIS A 169 33.41 9.68 -5.70
CA HIS A 169 33.32 10.94 -6.46
C HIS A 169 32.25 11.03 -7.57
N ASP A 170 31.54 9.95 -7.92
CA ASP A 170 30.58 9.98 -9.05
C ASP A 170 29.10 9.86 -8.66
N PHE A 171 28.73 9.90 -7.37
CA PHE A 171 27.32 9.88 -6.97
C PHE A 171 26.68 11.26 -6.76
N ASP A 172 27.41 12.36 -6.95
CA ASP A 172 26.93 13.73 -6.64
C ASP A 172 26.80 14.68 -7.85
N GLN A 173 26.87 14.18 -9.10
CA GLN A 173 26.71 15.01 -10.32
C GLN A 173 25.46 14.71 -11.16
N SER A 174 24.41 14.14 -10.56
CA SER A 174 23.10 13.97 -11.19
C SER A 174 21.96 14.51 -10.32
N MET A 175 22.14 15.71 -9.80
CA MET A 175 21.07 16.62 -9.33
C MET A 175 21.00 17.83 -10.24
#